data_AF-A0A7W7VKS1-F1
#
_entry.id   AF-A0A7W7VKS1-F1
#
_cell.length_a   1.000
_cell.length_b   1.000
_cell.length_c   1.000
_cell.angle_alpha   90.00
_cell.angle_beta   90.00
_cell.angle_gamma   90.00
#
_symmetry.space_group_name_H-M   'P 1'
#
loop_
_entity.id
_entity.type
_entity.pdbx_description
1 polymer ?
#
loop_
_entity_poly.entity_id
_entity_poly.type
_entity_poly.pdbx_seq_one_letter_code
_entity_poly.pdbx_strand_id
1 'polypeptide(L)'
;MTFTSPDIPGHEGLAAPVLPTGELASTSSAFVKVFVGYQAVCSCGWTDQRRFPATQEGAKEAEYRWWSRHAAPLIAAAPPSELVARSNLLCERVVKLAAERPLAALTLLSQMESWQRALLDLAVAGARDAGASWAQVGEAMGISKQSAHERFRSRDL
;
A
#
# COMPACT_ATOMS: atom_id res chain seq x y z
N MET A 1 -18.41 11.66 0.92
CA MET A 1 -18.13 10.22 1.15
C MET A 1 -16.64 10.06 0.96
N THR A 2 -15.98 9.43 1.91
CA THR A 2 -14.56 9.12 1.82
C THR A 2 -14.38 7.69 1.30
N PHE A 3 -13.24 7.44 0.65
CA PHE A 3 -12.91 6.21 -0.04
C PHE A 3 -11.68 5.58 0.62
N THR A 4 -11.73 4.30 0.94
CA THR A 4 -10.64 3.62 1.65
C THR A 4 -10.38 2.27 1.04
N SER A 5 -9.14 1.79 1.14
CA SER A 5 -8.77 0.40 0.88
C SER A 5 -8.00 -0.15 2.07
N PRO A 6 -8.30 -1.37 2.54
CA PRO A 6 -7.59 -1.97 3.67
C PRO A 6 -6.13 -2.28 3.35
N ASP A 7 -5.77 -2.42 2.07
CA ASP A 7 -4.41 -2.74 1.62
C ASP A 7 -3.46 -1.52 1.66
N ILE A 8 -4.01 -0.31 1.74
CA ILE A 8 -3.25 0.95 1.83
C ILE A 8 -3.71 1.76 3.04
N PRO A 9 -3.48 1.27 4.27
CA PRO A 9 -3.89 1.97 5.47
C PRO A 9 -3.25 3.38 5.53
N GLY A 10 -4.02 4.36 5.99
CA GLY A 10 -3.59 5.77 6.00
C GLY A 10 -3.88 6.55 4.70
N HIS A 11 -4.41 5.89 3.67
CA HIS A 11 -4.89 6.51 2.45
C HIS A 11 -6.42 6.55 2.40
N GLU A 12 -6.98 7.69 2.80
CA GLU A 12 -8.40 8.00 2.70
C GLU A 12 -8.61 9.02 1.59
N GLY A 13 -9.30 8.60 0.53
CA GLY A 13 -9.68 9.45 -0.60
C GLY A 13 -10.93 10.26 -0.32
N LEU A 14 -11.04 11.42 -0.95
CA LEU A 14 -12.23 12.27 -0.89
C LEU A 14 -12.44 12.99 -2.21
N ALA A 15 -13.69 13.05 -2.67
CA ALA A 15 -14.14 14.03 -3.64
C ALA A 15 -14.40 15.36 -2.90
N ALA A 16 -13.35 16.17 -2.73
CA ALA A 16 -13.41 17.39 -1.93
C ALA A 16 -14.14 18.50 -2.69
N PRO A 17 -15.18 19.14 -2.10
CA PRO A 17 -15.80 20.31 -2.68
C PRO A 17 -14.79 21.46 -2.84
N VAL A 18 -14.79 22.08 -4.01
CA VAL A 18 -14.00 23.28 -4.31
C VAL A 18 -14.88 24.50 -4.05
N LEU A 19 -14.46 25.36 -3.12
CA LEU A 19 -15.16 26.62 -2.82
C LEU A 19 -14.95 27.64 -3.94
N PRO A 20 -15.79 28.69 -4.05
CA PRO A 20 -15.58 29.77 -5.01
C PRO A 20 -14.22 30.48 -4.87
N THR A 21 -13.66 30.48 -3.66
CA THR A 21 -12.31 31.00 -3.36
C THR A 21 -11.19 30.11 -3.92
N GLY A 22 -11.53 28.90 -4.40
CA GLY A 22 -10.59 27.90 -4.88
C GLY A 22 -10.04 26.98 -3.79
N GLU A 23 -10.38 27.23 -2.53
CA GLU A 23 -10.03 26.40 -1.37
C GLU A 23 -10.82 25.08 -1.38
N LEU A 24 -10.23 24.04 -0.81
CA LEU A 24 -10.85 22.73 -0.67
C LEU A 24 -11.53 22.62 0.68
N ALA A 25 -12.80 22.23 0.69
CA ALA A 25 -13.49 21.90 1.93
C ALA A 25 -12.92 20.58 2.50
N SER A 26 -12.45 20.63 3.74
CA SER A 26 -11.79 19.51 4.44
C SER A 26 -12.76 18.42 4.91
N THR A 27 -14.07 18.65 4.85
CA THR A 27 -15.08 17.64 5.21
C THR A 27 -16.27 17.71 4.25
N SER A 28 -16.88 16.54 3.99
CA SER A 28 -18.17 16.47 3.28
C SER A 28 -19.35 17.06 4.06
N SER A 29 -19.14 17.45 5.33
CA SER A 29 -20.16 18.07 6.19
C SER A 29 -20.31 19.57 5.95
N ALA A 30 -19.34 20.21 5.28
CA ALA A 30 -19.52 21.55 4.74
C ALA A 30 -20.24 21.43 3.37
N PHE A 31 -21.51 21.01 3.37
CA PHE A 31 -22.43 21.41 2.31
C PHE A 31 -22.67 22.92 2.45
N VAL A 32 -21.63 23.73 2.21
CA VAL A 32 -21.84 25.11 1.82
C VAL A 32 -22.69 24.98 0.56
N LYS A 33 -23.88 25.58 0.54
CA LYS A 33 -24.77 25.54 -0.65
C LYS A 33 -24.07 26.07 -1.93
N VAL A 34 -22.88 26.64 -1.79
CA VAL A 34 -22.08 27.24 -2.84
C VAL A 34 -20.71 26.56 -2.89
N PHE A 35 -20.56 25.59 -3.79
CA PHE A 35 -19.29 25.05 -4.24
C PHE A 35 -19.31 25.03 -5.78
N VAL A 36 -18.14 25.14 -6.41
CA VAL A 36 -18.02 25.28 -7.86
C VAL A 36 -17.55 24.00 -8.55
N GLY A 37 -17.15 22.99 -7.77
CA GLY A 37 -16.73 21.71 -8.30
C GLY A 37 -16.23 20.72 -7.26
N TYR A 38 -15.66 19.62 -7.72
CA TYR A 38 -14.96 18.63 -6.91
C TYR A 38 -13.51 18.50 -7.33
N GLN A 39 -12.65 18.12 -6.40
CA GLN A 39 -11.27 17.74 -6.66
C GLN A 39 -10.94 16.48 -5.87
N ALA A 40 -10.26 15.53 -6.51
CA ALA A 40 -9.86 14.30 -5.83
C ALA A 40 -8.66 14.59 -4.92
N VAL A 41 -8.77 14.24 -3.65
CA VAL A 41 -7.68 14.37 -2.66
C VAL A 41 -7.51 13.10 -1.85
N CYS A 42 -6.39 12.99 -1.14
CA CYS A 42 -6.12 11.94 -0.18
C CYS A 42 -5.57 12.50 1.13
N SER A 43 -5.86 11.84 2.25
CA SER A 43 -5.30 12.13 3.59
C SER A 43 -3.77 12.18 3.62
N CYS A 44 -3.09 11.50 2.69
CA CYS A 44 -1.63 11.53 2.57
C CYS A 44 -1.09 12.80 1.88
N GLY A 45 -1.96 13.78 1.57
CA GLY A 45 -1.60 15.03 0.89
C GLY A 45 -1.66 14.99 -0.64
N TRP A 46 -1.96 13.83 -1.24
CA TRP A 46 -2.13 13.75 -2.69
C TRP A 46 -3.36 14.52 -3.14
N THR A 47 -3.25 15.23 -4.27
CA THR A 47 -4.33 16.01 -4.88
C THR A 47 -4.24 15.85 -6.40
N ASP A 48 -5.36 15.53 -7.05
CA ASP A 48 -5.42 15.46 -8.52
C ASP A 48 -5.29 16.87 -9.11
N GLN A 49 -4.64 16.99 -10.26
CA GLN A 49 -4.49 18.28 -10.95
C GLN A 49 -5.81 18.78 -11.56
N ARG A 50 -6.79 17.89 -11.79
CA ARG A 50 -8.07 18.21 -12.42
C ARG A 50 -9.15 18.52 -11.38
N ARG A 51 -10.00 19.47 -11.74
CA ARG A 51 -11.26 19.77 -11.06
C ARG A 51 -12.43 19.29 -11.91
N PHE A 52 -13.50 18.89 -11.25
CA PHE A 52 -14.70 18.33 -11.85
C PHE A 52 -15.91 19.21 -11.54
N PRO A 53 -16.94 19.22 -12.39
CA PRO A 53 -18.14 20.03 -12.18
C PRO A 53 -18.83 19.74 -10.84
N ALA A 54 -19.60 20.71 -10.33
CA ALA A 54 -20.40 20.58 -9.12
C ALA A 54 -21.67 19.71 -9.33
N THR A 55 -21.49 18.50 -9.87
CA THR A 55 -22.57 17.54 -10.16
C THR A 55 -22.29 16.20 -9.49
N GLN A 56 -23.28 15.31 -9.47
CA GLN A 56 -23.09 13.95 -8.98
C GLN A 56 -22.06 13.18 -9.82
N GLU A 57 -22.04 13.41 -11.14
CA GLU A 57 -21.06 12.85 -12.07
C GLU A 57 -19.67 13.40 -11.76
N GLY A 58 -19.52 14.70 -11.49
CA GLY A 58 -18.25 15.27 -11.10
C GLY A 58 -17.68 14.70 -9.80
N ALA A 59 -18.54 14.36 -8.83
CA ALA A 59 -18.13 13.65 -7.61
C ALA A 59 -17.63 12.23 -7.92
N LYS A 60 -18.33 11.49 -8.79
CA LYS A 60 -17.92 10.14 -9.23
C LYS A 60 -16.61 10.17 -10.04
N GLU A 61 -16.41 11.19 -10.88
CA GLU A 61 -15.15 11.37 -11.61
C GLU A 61 -13.98 11.67 -10.66
N ALA A 62 -14.19 12.50 -9.64
CA ALA A 62 -13.17 12.73 -8.61
C ALA A 62 -12.82 11.44 -7.84
N GLU A 63 -13.83 10.64 -7.48
CA GLU A 63 -13.61 9.31 -6.89
C GLU A 63 -12.81 8.38 -7.82
N TYR A 64 -13.23 8.26 -9.08
CA TYR A 64 -12.56 7.43 -10.08
C TYR A 64 -11.09 7.83 -10.25
N ARG A 65 -10.81 9.13 -10.20
CA ARG A 65 -9.44 9.67 -10.33
C ARG A 65 -8.58 9.32 -9.14
N TRP A 66 -9.12 9.38 -7.92
CA TRP A 66 -8.43 8.87 -6.74
C TRP A 66 -8.09 7.39 -6.90
N TRP A 67 -9.08 6.56 -7.28
CA TRP A 67 -8.85 5.12 -7.48
C TRP A 67 -7.80 4.82 -8.54
N SER A 68 -7.93 5.42 -9.73
CA SER A 68 -7.11 5.09 -10.89
C SER A 68 -5.70 5.69 -10.86
N ARG A 69 -5.53 6.89 -10.27
CA ARG A 69 -4.24 7.61 -10.32
C ARG A 69 -3.46 7.57 -9.01
N HIS A 70 -4.12 7.31 -7.89
CA HIS A 70 -3.47 7.29 -6.58
C HIS A 70 -3.54 5.92 -5.92
N ALA A 71 -4.74 5.39 -5.69
CA ALA A 71 -4.91 4.16 -4.93
C ALA A 71 -4.38 2.93 -5.67
N ALA A 72 -4.67 2.78 -6.98
CA ALA A 72 -4.29 1.59 -7.73
C ALA A 72 -2.77 1.30 -7.75
N PRO A 73 -1.89 2.29 -8.02
CA PRO A 73 -0.44 2.08 -7.90
C PRO A 73 0.01 1.69 -6.49
N LEU A 74 -0.59 2.27 -5.45
CA LEU A 74 -0.25 1.96 -4.06
C LEU A 74 -0.70 0.56 -3.66
N ILE A 75 -1.91 0.15 -4.06
CA ILE A 75 -2.44 -1.20 -3.81
C ILE A 75 -1.60 -2.25 -4.55
N ALA A 76 -1.18 -1.96 -5.79
CA ALA A 76 -0.33 -2.86 -6.55
C ALA A 76 1.06 -3.06 -5.90
N ALA A 77 1.55 -2.07 -5.15
CA ALA A 77 2.83 -2.13 -4.44
C ALA A 77 2.72 -2.67 -3.00
N ALA A 78 1.52 -2.65 -2.42
CA ALA A 78 1.29 -3.07 -1.04
C ALA A 78 1.00 -4.58 -0.94
N PRO A 79 1.46 -5.25 0.13
CA PRO A 79 0.98 -6.59 0.43
C PRO A 79 -0.52 -6.55 0.75
N PRO A 80 -1.32 -7.55 0.33
CA PRO A 80 -2.71 -7.66 0.75
C PRO A 80 -2.83 -7.67 2.28
N SER A 81 -3.66 -6.78 2.82
CA SER A 81 -3.87 -6.58 4.27
C SER A 81 -4.28 -7.86 5.00
N GLU A 82 -5.05 -8.70 4.34
CA GLU A 82 -5.45 -10.04 4.78
C GLU A 82 -4.23 -10.93 5.09
N LEU A 83 -3.23 -10.94 4.20
CA LEU A 83 -2.00 -11.71 4.39
C LEU A 83 -1.13 -11.12 5.49
N VAL A 84 -1.09 -9.79 5.62
CA VAL A 84 -0.39 -9.11 6.72
C VAL A 84 -1.01 -9.49 8.07
N ALA A 85 -2.34 -9.47 8.18
CA ALA A 85 -3.05 -9.86 9.40
C ALA A 85 -2.79 -11.32 9.78
N ARG A 86 -2.82 -12.24 8.81
CA ARG A 86 -2.47 -13.66 9.04
C ARG A 86 -1.02 -13.84 9.48
N SER A 87 -0.08 -13.08 8.90
CA SER A 87 1.34 -13.12 9.28
C SER A 87 1.54 -12.67 10.73
N ASN A 88 0.91 -11.56 11.12
CA ASN A 88 0.97 -11.06 12.50
C ASN A 88 0.39 -12.08 13.49
N LEU A 89 -0.76 -12.67 13.17
CA LEU A 89 -1.37 -13.71 14.00
C LEU A 89 -0.48 -14.97 14.13
N LEU A 90 0.21 -15.37 13.06
CA LEU A 90 1.18 -16.45 13.11
C LEU A 90 2.34 -16.10 14.05
N CYS A 91 2.88 -14.88 13.95
CA CYS A 91 3.94 -14.40 14.82
C CYS A 91 3.53 -14.49 16.30
N GLU A 92 2.36 -13.97 16.67
CA GLU A 92 1.81 -14.05 18.03
C GLU A 92 1.70 -15.50 18.53
N ARG A 93 1.22 -16.41 17.68
CA ARG A 93 1.11 -17.84 18.00
C ARG A 93 2.47 -18.49 18.20
N VAL A 94 3.46 -18.14 17.39
CA VAL A 94 4.83 -18.64 17.52
C VAL A 94 5.48 -18.13 18.80
N VAL A 95 5.25 -16.87 19.19
CA VAL A 95 5.70 -16.31 20.48
C VAL A 95 5.13 -17.13 21.64
N LYS A 96 3.82 -17.41 21.62
CA LYS A 96 3.18 -18.26 22.64
C LYS A 96 3.76 -19.68 22.64
N LEU A 97 3.94 -20.28 21.47
CA LEU A 97 4.53 -21.62 21.33
C LEU A 97 5.97 -21.66 21.87
N ALA A 98 6.76 -20.62 21.66
CA ALA A 98 8.13 -20.54 22.17
C ALA A 98 8.18 -20.52 23.70
N ALA A 99 7.21 -19.87 24.34
CA ALA A 99 7.09 -19.84 25.80
C ALA A 99 6.63 -21.20 26.38
N GLU A 100 5.67 -21.86 25.72
CA GLU A 100 5.07 -23.10 26.23
C GLU A 100 5.84 -24.37 25.83
N ARG A 101 6.43 -24.39 24.62
CA ARG A 101 7.03 -25.57 23.98
C ARG A 101 8.25 -25.17 23.10
N PRO A 102 9.37 -24.74 23.69
CA PRO A 102 10.48 -24.11 22.96
C PRO A 102 11.10 -24.99 21.85
N LEU A 103 11.28 -26.30 22.07
CA LEU A 103 11.82 -27.20 21.03
C LEU A 103 10.86 -27.36 19.84
N ALA A 104 9.54 -27.31 20.09
CA ALA A 104 8.54 -27.34 19.01
C ALA A 104 8.56 -26.02 18.23
N ALA A 105 8.73 -24.88 18.91
CA ALA A 105 8.91 -23.59 18.26
C ALA A 105 10.17 -23.55 17.38
N LEU A 106 11.31 -24.08 17.85
CA LEU A 106 12.54 -24.17 17.05
C LEU A 106 12.33 -25.01 15.79
N THR A 107 11.65 -26.15 15.91
CA THR A 107 11.31 -27.02 14.77
C THR A 107 10.46 -26.29 13.73
N LEU A 108 9.46 -25.51 14.17
CA LEU A 108 8.61 -24.72 13.29
C LEU A 108 9.38 -23.56 12.63
N LEU A 109 10.15 -22.81 13.42
CA LEU A 109 10.92 -21.67 12.93
C LEU A 109 12.00 -22.08 11.92
N SER A 110 12.66 -23.22 12.14
CA SER A 110 13.63 -23.77 11.17
C SER A 110 12.95 -24.16 9.86
N GLN A 111 11.76 -24.75 9.91
CA GLN A 111 10.96 -24.97 8.72
C GLN A 111 10.63 -23.64 8.04
N MET A 112 10.10 -22.65 8.77
CA MET A 112 9.83 -21.28 8.28
C MET A 112 11.00 -20.64 7.54
N GLU A 113 12.20 -20.68 8.09
CA GLU A 113 13.38 -20.12 7.45
C GLU A 113 13.67 -20.77 6.08
N SER A 114 13.44 -22.08 5.96
CA SER A 114 13.72 -22.82 4.72
C SER A 114 12.85 -22.38 3.54
N TRP A 115 11.52 -22.29 3.71
CA TRP A 115 10.62 -21.85 2.63
C TRP A 115 10.60 -20.34 2.49
N GLN A 116 10.82 -19.57 3.55
CA GLN A 116 10.99 -18.11 3.44
C GLN A 116 12.14 -17.77 2.49
N ARG A 117 13.29 -18.44 2.62
CA ARG A 117 14.44 -18.21 1.74
C ARG A 117 14.09 -18.45 0.28
N ALA A 118 13.45 -19.58 -0.02
CA ALA A 118 13.04 -19.92 -1.38
C ALA A 118 11.99 -18.96 -1.96
N LEU A 119 11.00 -18.55 -1.14
CA LEU A 119 9.98 -17.58 -1.55
C LEU A 119 10.56 -16.18 -1.78
N LEU A 120 11.55 -15.78 -0.99
CA LEU A 120 12.24 -14.50 -1.17
C LEU A 120 13.02 -14.49 -2.49
N ASP A 121 13.69 -15.58 -2.82
CA ASP A 121 14.37 -15.72 -4.12
C ASP A 121 13.37 -15.62 -5.27
N LEU A 122 12.22 -16.30 -5.18
CA LEU A 122 11.14 -16.23 -6.17
C LEU A 122 10.58 -14.81 -6.33
N ALA A 123 10.33 -14.11 -5.22
CA ALA A 123 9.79 -12.74 -5.24
C ALA A 123 10.79 -11.74 -5.84
N VAL A 124 12.08 -11.87 -5.54
CA VAL A 124 13.13 -11.02 -6.13
C VAL A 124 13.23 -11.28 -7.63
N ALA A 125 13.25 -12.54 -8.07
CA ALA A 125 13.25 -12.87 -9.50
C ALA A 125 12.05 -12.26 -10.21
N GLY A 126 10.83 -12.47 -9.69
CA GLY A 126 9.61 -11.89 -10.25
C GLY A 126 9.63 -10.35 -10.28
N ALA A 127 10.19 -9.69 -9.26
CA ALA A 127 10.35 -8.24 -9.24
C ALA A 127 11.36 -7.77 -10.32
N ARG A 128 12.47 -8.50 -10.50
CA ARG A 128 13.48 -8.19 -11.51
C ARG A 128 12.95 -8.37 -12.93
N ASP A 129 12.20 -9.44 -13.18
CA ASP A 129 11.52 -9.70 -14.47
C ASP A 129 10.48 -8.63 -14.79
N ALA A 130 9.80 -8.10 -13.78
CA ALA A 130 8.89 -6.95 -13.92
C ALA A 130 9.61 -5.59 -14.07
N GLY A 131 10.95 -5.59 -14.14
CA GLY A 131 11.77 -4.39 -14.38
C GLY A 131 12.15 -3.61 -13.13
N ALA A 132 11.89 -4.11 -11.92
CA ALA A 132 12.28 -3.43 -10.69
C ALA A 132 13.81 -3.34 -10.57
N SER A 133 14.35 -2.16 -10.27
CA SER A 133 15.78 -1.95 -10.03
C SER A 133 16.25 -2.54 -8.69
N TRP A 134 17.55 -2.80 -8.56
CA TRP A 134 18.14 -3.22 -7.27
C TRP A 134 17.91 -2.21 -6.13
N ALA A 135 17.74 -0.93 -6.45
CA ALA A 135 17.39 0.09 -5.45
C ALA A 135 15.96 -0.14 -4.92
N GLN A 136 14.99 -0.40 -5.81
CA GLN A 136 13.61 -0.69 -5.43
C GLN A 136 13.50 -2.01 -4.65
N VAL A 137 14.25 -3.03 -5.04
CA VAL A 137 14.31 -4.31 -4.29
C VAL A 137 14.90 -4.09 -2.90
N GLY A 138 15.99 -3.32 -2.79
CA GLY A 138 16.59 -2.98 -1.50
C GLY A 138 15.61 -2.23 -0.59
N GLU A 139 14.95 -1.20 -1.12
CA GLU A 139 13.94 -0.42 -0.41
C GLU A 139 12.80 -1.30 0.12
N ALA A 140 12.21 -2.16 -0.74
CA ALA A 140 11.13 -3.06 -0.35
C ALA A 140 11.54 -4.05 0.75
N MET A 141 12.83 -4.38 0.84
CA MET A 141 13.39 -5.30 1.84
C MET A 141 13.97 -4.58 3.07
N GLY A 142 13.99 -3.25 3.10
CA GLY A 142 14.62 -2.48 4.17
C GLY A 142 16.15 -2.64 4.24
N ILE A 143 16.82 -2.90 3.12
CA ILE A 143 18.28 -3.06 3.03
C ILE A 143 18.89 -2.17 1.94
N SER A 144 20.21 -1.97 1.97
CA SER A 144 20.87 -1.17 0.93
C SER A 144 20.79 -1.85 -0.44
N LYS A 145 20.82 -1.04 -1.51
CA LYS A 145 20.96 -1.52 -2.90
C LYS A 145 22.12 -2.50 -3.06
N GLN A 146 23.28 -2.18 -2.47
CA GLN A 146 24.48 -3.03 -2.56
C GLN A 146 24.24 -4.37 -1.87
N SER A 147 23.64 -4.38 -0.68
CA SER A 147 23.29 -5.60 0.05
C SER A 147 22.30 -6.48 -0.73
N ALA A 148 21.30 -5.86 -1.37
CA ALA A 148 20.36 -6.58 -2.22
C ALA A 148 21.09 -7.20 -3.44
N HIS A 149 21.89 -6.41 -4.15
CA HIS A 149 22.62 -6.89 -5.31
C HIS A 149 23.60 -8.02 -4.94
N GLU A 150 24.43 -7.86 -3.91
CA GLU A 150 25.38 -8.89 -3.49
C GLU A 150 24.71 -10.21 -3.11
N ARG A 151 23.53 -10.13 -2.47
CA ARG A 151 22.76 -11.30 -2.03
C ARG A 151 22.15 -12.08 -3.18
N PHE A 152 21.70 -11.40 -4.25
CA PHE A 152 20.91 -12.01 -5.31
C PHE A 152 21.60 -12.06 -6.68
N ARG A 153 22.74 -11.38 -6.88
CA ARG A 153 23.47 -11.32 -8.17
C ARG A 153 23.91 -12.66 -8.74
N SER A 154 24.09 -13.69 -7.91
CA SER A 154 24.52 -15.01 -8.38
C SER A 154 23.40 -15.80 -9.08
N ARG A 155 22.21 -15.19 -9.20
CA ARG A 155 20.99 -15.83 -9.72
C ARG A 155 20.33 -15.05 -10.85
N ASP A 156 21.03 -14.03 -11.40
CA ASP A 156 20.67 -13.30 -12.64
C ASP A 156 21.07 -14.10 -13.92
N LEU A 157 21.17 -15.43 -13.86
CA LEU A 157 21.52 -16.33 -14.98
C LEU A 157 20.32 -17.17 -15.42
#